data_AF-A0A124FZF6-F1
#
_entry.id   AF-A0A124FZF6-F1
#
_cell.length_a   1.000
_cell.length_b   1.000
_cell.length_c   1.000
_cell.angle_alpha   90.00
_cell.angle_beta   90.00
_cell.angle_gamma   90.00
#
_symmetry.space_group_name_H-M   'P 1'
#
loop_
_entity.id
_entity.type
_entity.pdbx_description
1 polymer ?
#
loop_
_entity_poly.entity_id
_entity_poly.type
_entity_poly.pdbx_seq_one_letter_code
_entity_poly.pdbx_strand_id
1 'polypeptide(L)' 'GGSADQKATMEALHSAQGFVRGELGRRIRLRYTPEITFKLDHSISRGSKLLALMKEVEEKGGGHDG' A
#
# COMPACT_ATOMS: atom_id res chain seq x y z
N GLY A 1 -0.42 -0.61 -16.23
CA GLY A 1 1.01 -0.59 -15.89
C GLY A 1 1.40 -1.99 -15.50
N GLY A 2 2.42 -2.54 -16.16
CA GLY A 2 2.92 -3.90 -15.86
C GLY A 2 3.77 -3.93 -14.59
N SER A 3 4.12 -5.14 -14.15
CA SER A 3 5.03 -5.35 -13.01
C SER A 3 6.41 -4.68 -13.23
N ALA A 4 6.88 -4.62 -14.48
CA ALA A 4 8.12 -3.94 -14.84
C ALA A 4 8.04 -2.41 -14.62
N ASP A 5 6.93 -1.78 -15.02
CA ASP A 5 6.71 -0.34 -14.81
C ASP A 5 6.64 0.00 -13.32
N GLN A 6 6.02 -0.87 -12.52
CA GLN A 6 5.96 -0.71 -11.07
C GLN A 6 7.36 -0.78 -10.45
N LYS A 7 8.20 -1.72 -10.89
CA LYS A 7 9.56 -1.84 -10.37
C LYS A 7 10.40 -0.60 -10.69
N ALA A 8 10.38 -0.13 -11.95
CA ALA A 8 11.08 1.07 -12.36
C ALA A 8 10.59 2.32 -11.60
N THR A 9 9.27 2.42 -11.38
CA THR A 9 8.68 3.51 -10.58
C THR A 9 9.17 3.47 -9.14
N MET A 10 9.21 2.29 -8.52
CA MET A 10 9.73 2.14 -7.16
C MET A 10 11.21 2.53 -7.09
N GLU A 11 12.05 2.08 -8.03
CA GLU A 11 13.47 2.46 -8.08
C GLU A 11 13.67 3.98 -8.19
N ALA A 12 12.85 4.66 -8.99
CA ALA A 12 12.85 6.12 -9.09
C ALA A 12 12.45 6.79 -7.75
N LEU A 13 11.43 6.28 -7.07
CA LEU A 13 11.02 6.78 -5.75
C LEU A 13 12.11 6.59 -4.70
N HIS A 14 12.76 5.43 -4.66
CA HIS A 14 13.89 5.16 -3.79
C HIS A 14 15.05 6.13 -4.06
N SER A 15 15.33 6.43 -5.32
CA SER A 15 16.37 7.43 -5.70
C SER A 15 16.01 8.85 -5.23
N ALA A 16 14.72 9.19 -5.16
CA ALA A 16 14.22 10.48 -4.70
C ALA A 16 14.08 10.62 -3.16
N GLN A 17 14.40 9.58 -2.39
CA GLN A 17 14.20 9.54 -0.93
C GLN A 17 14.85 10.72 -0.19
N GLY A 18 16.07 11.09 -0.56
CA GLY A 18 16.78 12.22 0.06
C GLY A 18 16.12 13.57 -0.19
N PHE A 19 15.59 13.79 -1.40
CA PHE A 19 14.85 14.99 -1.76
C PHE A 19 13.56 15.11 -0.92
N VAL A 20 12.78 14.03 -0.85
CA VAL A 20 11.54 14.00 -0.05
C VAL A 20 11.82 14.24 1.43
N ARG A 21 12.86 13.60 1.98
CA ARG A 21 13.29 13.83 3.37
C ARG A 21 13.67 15.29 3.61
N GLY A 22 14.37 15.94 2.68
CA GLY A 22 14.74 17.36 2.78
C GLY A 22 13.54 18.31 2.72
N GLU A 23 12.55 18.04 1.86
CA GLU A 23 11.28 18.79 1.82
C GLU A 23 10.48 18.58 3.12
N LEU A 24 10.41 17.35 3.62
CA LEU A 24 9.67 17.03 4.85
C LEU A 24 10.26 17.74 6.07
N GLY A 25 11.59 17.76 6.19
CA GLY A 25 12.28 18.48 7.27
C GLY A 25 12.11 20.01 7.20
N ARG A 26 11.93 20.58 6.00
CA ARG A 26 11.63 22.01 5.84
C ARG A 26 10.20 22.36 6.19
N ARG A 27 9.24 21.49 5.84
CA ARG A 27 7.80 21.76 6.00
C ARG A 27 7.26 21.34 7.36
N ILE A 28 7.84 20.32 7.98
CA ILE A 28 7.43 19.82 9.29
C ILE A 28 8.52 20.19 10.30
N ARG A 29 8.14 20.89 11.38
CA ARG A 29 9.06 21.23 12.49
C ARG A 29 9.38 19.98 13.32
N LEU A 30 10.23 19.12 12.79
CA LEU A 30 10.78 17.97 13.48
C LEU A 30 12.17 18.31 14.03
N ARG A 31 12.48 17.83 15.24
CA ARG A 31 13.85 17.91 15.78
C ARG A 31 14.82 17.04 14.98
N TYR A 32 14.31 15.91 14.46
CA TYR A 32 15.03 14.99 13.57
C TYR A 32 14.06 14.49 12.51
N THR A 33 14.43 14.61 11.22
CA THR A 33 13.63 14.01 10.14
C THR A 33 13.93 12.52 10.07
N PRO A 34 12.91 11.64 10.12
CA PRO A 34 13.12 10.20 10.03
C PRO A 34 13.55 9.77 8.62
N GLU A 35 14.00 8.52 8.52
CA GLU A 35 14.18 7.86 7.22
C GLU A 35 12.84 7.58 6.55
N ILE A 36 12.78 7.77 5.24
CA ILE A 36 11.57 7.63 4.43
C ILE A 36 11.64 6.31 3.66
N THR A 37 10.61 5.47 3.76
CA THR A 37 10.54 4.21 3.00
C THR A 37 9.30 4.19 2.11
N PHE A 38 9.47 3.91 0.82
CA PHE A 38 8.36 3.71 -0.10
C PHE A 38 7.93 2.24 -0.10
N LYS A 39 6.61 2.00 -0.13
CA LYS A 39 6.01 0.67 -0.18
C LYS A 39 4.85 0.67 -1.16
N LEU A 40 4.71 -0.41 -1.93
CA LEU A 40 3.53 -0.61 -2.76
C LEU A 40 2.31 -0.85 -1.87
N ASP A 41 1.22 -0.14 -2.17
CA ASP A 41 -0.05 -0.37 -1.48
C ASP A 41 -0.85 -1.48 -2.19
N HIS A 42 -0.98 -2.61 -1.51
CA HIS A 42 -1.82 -3.73 -1.94
C HIS A 42 -3.13 -3.84 -1.15
N SER A 43 -3.46 -2.83 -0.33
CA SER A 43 -4.64 -2.82 0.54
C SER A 43 -5.94 -3.01 -0.24
N ILE A 44 -6.10 -2.35 -1.39
CA ILE A 44 -7.30 -2.42 -2.22
C ILE A 44 -7.52 -3.85 -2.73
N SER A 45 -6.51 -4.46 -3.35
CA SER A 45 -6.62 -5.83 -3.89
C SER A 45 -6.91 -6.84 -2.77
N ARG A 46 -6.26 -6.69 -1.60
CA ARG A 46 -6.57 -7.51 -0.43
C ARG A 46 -8.00 -7.30 0.07
N GLY A 47 -8.48 -6.06 0.11
CA GLY A 47 -9.84 -5.71 0.49
C GLY A 47 -10.88 -6.36 -0.44
N SER A 48 -10.68 -6.27 -1.75
CA SER A 48 -11.53 -6.93 -2.73
C SER A 48 -11.55 -8.46 -2.56
N LYS A 49 -10.39 -9.07 -2.30
CA LYS A 49 -10.31 -10.52 -2.01
C LYS A 49 -11.05 -10.89 -0.72
N LEU A 50 -10.91 -10.08 0.33
CA LEU A 50 -11.61 -10.30 1.60
C LEU A 50 -13.14 -10.21 1.41
N LEU A 51 -13.62 -9.20 0.71
CA LEU A 51 -15.04 -9.03 0.39
C LEU A 51 -15.59 -10.21 -0.42
N ALA A 52 -14.82 -10.70 -1.40
CA ALA A 52 -15.20 -11.86 -2.19
C ALA A 52 -15.31 -13.13 -1.31
N LEU A 53 -14.36 -13.34 -0.40
CA LEU A 53 -14.39 -14.47 0.54
C LEU A 53 -15.57 -14.37 1.51
N MET A 54 -15.88 -13.18 2.02
CA MET A 54 -17.05 -12.96 2.89
C MET A 54 -18.35 -13.33 2.16
N LYS A 55 -18.51 -12.88 0.92
CA LYS A 55 -19.67 -13.22 0.08
C LYS A 55 -19.77 -14.72 -0.20
N GLU A 56 -18.64 -15.37 -0.47
CA GLU A 56 -18.61 -16.83 -0.67
C GLU A 56 -19.04 -17.60 0.60
N VAL A 57 -18.63 -17.12 1.78
CA VAL A 57 -19.05 -17.70 3.06
C VAL A 57 -20.53 -17.48 3.32
N GLU A 58 -21.07 -16.28 3.03
CA GLU A 58 -22.51 -16.01 3.14
C GLU A 58 -23.33 -16.89 2.19
N GLU A 59 -22.89 -17.05 0.94
CA GLU A 59 -23.56 -17.89 -0.06
C GLU A 59 -23.52 -19.38 0.30
N LYS A 60 -22.43 -19.85 0.93
CA LYS A 60 -22.29 -21.25 1.38
C LYS A 60 -22.90 -21.52 2.76
N GLY A 61 -23.02 -20.49 3.61
CA GLY A 61 -23.53 -20.59 4.99
C GLY A 61 -25.04 -20.57 5.11
N GLY A 62 -25.79 -20.16 4.07
CA GLY A 62 -27.25 -20.12 4.07
C GLY A 62 -27.98 -21.47 4.00
N GLY A 63 -27.33 -22.58 4.39
CA GLY A 63 -27.85 -23.95 4.18
C GLY A 63 -27.69 -24.92 5.35
N HIS A 64 -27.34 -24.50 6.57
CA HIS A 64 -27.13 -25.45 7.68
C HIS A 64 -27.94 -25.19 8.97
N ASP A 65 -28.94 -24.32 8.93
CA ASP A 65 -29.76 -24.03 10.12
C ASP A 65 -31.20 -24.53 9.88
N GLY A 66 -31.34 -25.84 9.81
CA GLY A 66 -32.61 -26.57 9.88
C GLY A 66 -32.53 -27.66 10.93
#